data_AF-A0A2D4J0Q7-F1
#
_entry.id   AF-A0A2D4J0Q7-F1
#
_cell.length_a   1.000
_cell.length_b   1.000
_cell.length_c   1.000
_cell.angle_alpha   90.00
_cell.angle_beta   90.00
_cell.angle_gamma   90.00
#
_symmetry.space_group_name_H-M   'P 1'
#
loop_
_entity.id
_entity.type
_entity.pdbx_description
1 polymer ?
#
loop_
_entity_poly.entity_id
_entity_poly.type
_entity_poly.pdbx_seq_one_letter_code
_entity_poly.pdbx_strand_id
1 'polypeptide(L)'
;RKIANQQKKRSFELLRLIDLDFSVSFCLLDLPPVNEYDMYIRNFGKINTKQAYVQWNEDNLDRGIQTDEIETQEKWTQHPGETALVSGGPKSSYDVTTITPKIDSQRLANFLRSACQVIEVLLEEDQVATQPRRNLRSRPSS
;
A
#
# COMPACT_ATOMS: atom_id res chain seq x y z
N ARG A 1 -46.24 -19.65 -24.59
CA ARG A 1 -45.68 -18.28 -24.46
C ARG A 1 -45.14 -17.98 -23.05
N LYS A 2 -45.91 -18.22 -21.98
CA LYS A 2 -45.46 -17.99 -20.58
C LYS A 2 -44.18 -18.74 -20.18
N ILE A 3 -44.06 -20.02 -20.56
CA ILE A 3 -42.89 -20.87 -20.27
C ILE A 3 -41.62 -20.34 -20.96
N ALA A 4 -41.71 -19.95 -22.23
CA ALA A 4 -40.59 -19.37 -22.98
C ALA A 4 -40.08 -18.06 -22.33
N ASN A 5 -40.99 -17.21 -21.83
CA ASN A 5 -40.62 -16.00 -21.12
C ASN A 5 -39.94 -16.30 -19.76
N GLN A 6 -40.40 -17.31 -19.05
CA GLN A 6 -39.79 -17.74 -17.78
C GLN A 6 -38.39 -18.33 -18.01
N GLN A 7 -38.21 -19.13 -19.07
CA GLN A 7 -36.92 -19.68 -19.46
C GLN A 7 -35.95 -18.57 -19.89
N LYS A 8 -36.42 -17.58 -20.66
CA LYS A 8 -35.61 -16.41 -21.04
C LYS A 8 -35.20 -15.57 -19.83
N LYS A 9 -36.11 -15.34 -18.88
CA LYS A 9 -35.81 -14.64 -17.62
C LYS A 9 -34.74 -15.39 -16.81
N ARG A 10 -34.90 -16.71 -16.64
CA ARG A 10 -33.93 -17.54 -15.92
C ARG A 10 -32.55 -17.55 -16.58
N SER A 11 -32.51 -17.63 -17.91
CA SER A 11 -31.25 -17.57 -18.67
C SER A 11 -30.51 -16.25 -18.44
N PHE A 12 -31.24 -15.13 -18.46
CA PHE A 12 -30.66 -13.82 -18.22
C PHE A 12 -30.12 -13.65 -16.79
N GLU A 13 -30.86 -14.14 -15.79
CA GLU A 13 -30.42 -14.12 -14.39
C GLU A 13 -29.17 -14.99 -14.16
N LEU A 14 -29.07 -16.15 -14.81
CA LEU A 14 -27.89 -17.02 -14.72
C LEU A 14 -26.67 -16.44 -15.46
N LEU A 15 -26.86 -15.83 -16.63
CA LEU A 15 -25.78 -15.19 -17.38
C LEU A 15 -25.06 -14.13 -16.55
N ARG A 16 -25.80 -13.33 -15.75
CA ARG A 16 -25.22 -12.34 -14.83
C ARG A 16 -24.32 -12.93 -13.74
N LEU A 17 -24.44 -14.23 -13.44
CA LEU A 17 -23.59 -14.91 -12.45
C LEU A 17 -22.33 -15.52 -13.09
N ILE A 18 -22.35 -15.72 -14.41
CA ILE A 18 -21.29 -16.35 -15.19
C ILE A 18 -20.39 -15.29 -15.84
N ASP A 19 -20.97 -14.16 -16.27
CA ASP A 19 -20.22 -12.98 -16.69
C ASP A 19 -19.48 -12.40 -15.47
N LEU A 20 -18.24 -12.86 -15.28
CA LEU A 20 -17.26 -12.18 -14.47
C LEU A 20 -16.94 -10.88 -15.21
N ASP A 21 -17.11 -9.73 -14.55
CA ASP A 21 -16.98 -8.38 -15.09
C ASP A 21 -15.56 -8.09 -15.61
N PHE A 22 -15.23 -8.66 -16.76
CA PHE A 22 -13.97 -8.45 -17.48
C PHE A 22 -14.33 -7.87 -18.84
N SER A 23 -13.97 -6.60 -19.03
CA SER A 23 -14.05 -5.88 -20.30
C SER A 23 -13.13 -6.45 -21.41
N VAL A 24 -12.51 -7.60 -21.16
CA VAL A 24 -11.59 -8.28 -22.08
C VAL A 24 -11.93 -9.76 -22.10
N SER A 25 -12.62 -10.19 -23.15
CA SER A 25 -12.73 -11.59 -23.52
C SER A 25 -11.66 -11.91 -24.55
N PHE A 26 -10.90 -12.98 -24.33
CA PHE A 26 -9.98 -13.51 -25.32
C PHE A 26 -10.24 -15.00 -25.51
N CYS A 27 -10.25 -15.44 -26.75
CA CYS A 27 -10.48 -16.84 -27.06
C CYS A 27 -9.16 -17.59 -26.83
N LEU A 28 -9.03 -18.24 -25.67
CA LEU A 28 -7.85 -19.01 -25.32
C LEU A 28 -7.69 -20.24 -26.23
N LEU A 29 -8.81 -20.83 -26.69
CA LEU A 29 -8.86 -22.02 -27.53
C LEU A 29 -10.00 -21.89 -28.54
N ASP A 30 -9.64 -21.80 -29.83
CA ASP A 30 -10.59 -21.82 -30.94
C ASP A 30 -10.61 -23.23 -31.54
N LEU A 31 -11.45 -24.09 -30.97
CA LEU A 31 -11.61 -25.47 -31.41
C LEU A 31 -12.90 -25.62 -32.22
N PRO A 32 -12.84 -26.16 -33.45
CA PRO A 32 -14.04 -26.41 -34.23
C PRO A 32 -14.94 -27.43 -33.50
N PRO A 33 -16.27 -27.34 -33.66
CA PRO A 33 -17.18 -28.36 -33.14
C PRO A 33 -16.74 -29.74 -33.62
N VAL A 34 -16.65 -30.69 -32.69
CA VAL A 34 -16.19 -32.05 -33.01
C VAL A 34 -17.17 -32.68 -34.00
N ASN A 35 -16.64 -33.16 -35.12
CA ASN A 35 -17.41 -33.85 -36.14
C ASN A 35 -18.09 -35.10 -35.54
N GLU A 36 -19.34 -35.37 -35.93
CA GLU A 36 -20.10 -36.54 -35.47
C GLU A 36 -19.36 -37.86 -35.74
N TYR A 37 -18.65 -37.93 -36.88
CA TYR A 37 -17.80 -39.07 -37.19
C TYR A 37 -16.63 -39.23 -36.21
N ASP A 38 -15.93 -38.14 -35.89
CA ASP A 38 -14.80 -38.16 -34.96
C ASP A 38 -15.24 -38.54 -33.54
N MET A 39 -16.43 -38.06 -33.14
CA MET A 39 -17.06 -38.46 -31.88
C MET A 39 -17.41 -39.95 -31.88
N TYR A 40 -17.99 -40.47 -32.97
CA TYR A 40 -18.36 -41.87 -33.10
C TYR A 40 -17.14 -42.79 -33.05
N ILE A 41 -16.10 -42.52 -33.85
CA ILE A 41 -14.91 -43.37 -33.90
C ILE A 41 -14.11 -43.32 -32.59
N ARG A 42 -14.10 -42.17 -31.89
CA ARG A 42 -13.49 -42.05 -30.56
C ARG A 42 -14.19 -42.94 -29.53
N ASN A 43 -15.51 -42.97 -29.54
CA ASN A 43 -16.32 -43.64 -28.52
C ASN A 43 -16.51 -45.14 -28.82
N PHE A 44 -16.66 -45.51 -30.08
CA PHE A 44 -17.02 -46.87 -30.50
C PHE A 44 -15.97 -47.55 -31.40
N GLY A 45 -14.95 -46.84 -31.88
CA GLY A 45 -13.91 -47.40 -32.75
C GLY A 45 -12.91 -48.31 -32.04
N LYS A 46 -12.95 -48.40 -30.70
CA LYS A 46 -11.99 -49.17 -29.90
C LYS A 46 -12.36 -50.64 -29.70
N ILE A 47 -13.44 -51.13 -30.30
CA ILE A 47 -13.98 -52.50 -30.09
C ILE A 47 -12.92 -53.59 -30.35
N ASN A 48 -11.96 -53.35 -31.25
CA ASN A 48 -10.88 -54.29 -31.58
C ASN A 48 -9.47 -53.83 -31.17
N THR A 49 -9.34 -52.74 -30.42
CA THR A 49 -8.03 -52.23 -29.98
C THR A 49 -7.75 -52.67 -28.55
N LYS A 50 -6.60 -53.32 -28.31
CA LYS A 50 -6.10 -53.62 -26.96
C LYS A 50 -5.15 -52.51 -26.52
N GLN A 51 -5.29 -52.05 -25.28
CA GLN A 51 -4.34 -51.11 -24.69
C GLN A 51 -3.00 -51.81 -24.47
N ALA A 52 -1.95 -51.33 -25.13
CA ALA A 52 -0.60 -51.90 -25.00
C ALA A 52 0.17 -51.33 -23.81
N TYR A 53 -0.05 -50.04 -23.50
CA TYR A 53 0.65 -49.32 -22.43
C TYR A 53 -0.26 -48.27 -21.79
N VAL A 54 -0.01 -47.98 -20.52
CA VAL A 54 -0.55 -46.84 -19.77
C VAL A 54 0.64 -45.98 -19.38
N GLN A 55 0.62 -44.68 -19.69
CA GLN A 55 1.56 -43.75 -19.06
C GLN A 55 1.08 -43.51 -17.63
N TRP A 56 1.90 -43.92 -16.67
CA TRP A 56 1.79 -43.46 -15.29
C TRP A 56 2.67 -42.21 -15.13
N ASN A 57 2.33 -41.38 -14.16
CA ASN A 57 3.05 -40.15 -13.80
C ASN A 57 4.38 -40.50 -13.07
N GLU A 58 5.15 -41.44 -13.62
CA GLU A 58 6.39 -41.96 -13.00
C GLU A 58 7.51 -40.93 -13.00
N ASP A 59 7.42 -39.93 -13.88
CA ASP A 59 8.32 -38.79 -14.00
C ASP A 59 7.97 -37.63 -13.05
N ASN A 60 6.89 -37.76 -12.26
CA ASN A 60 6.52 -36.80 -11.23
C ASN A 60 7.36 -36.97 -9.96
N LEU A 61 8.65 -36.73 -10.13
CA LEU A 61 9.59 -36.63 -9.03
C LEU A 61 9.39 -35.28 -8.34
N ASP A 62 9.17 -35.35 -7.03
CA ASP A 62 9.15 -34.15 -6.20
C ASP A 62 10.53 -33.49 -6.21
N ARG A 63 10.59 -32.21 -6.59
CA ARG A 63 11.84 -31.46 -6.66
C ARG A 63 11.89 -30.52 -5.47
N GLY A 64 12.87 -30.74 -4.59
CA GLY A 64 13.18 -29.79 -3.52
C GLY A 64 13.56 -28.42 -4.10
N ILE A 65 13.11 -27.36 -3.43
CA ILE A 65 13.45 -25.98 -3.77
C ILE A 65 14.52 -25.52 -2.77
N GLN A 66 15.64 -25.03 -3.27
CA GLN A 66 16.77 -24.53 -2.48
C GLN A 66 16.78 -23.01 -2.52
N THR A 67 15.70 -22.38 -2.06
CA THR A 67 15.62 -20.93 -1.95
C THR A 67 15.51 -20.57 -0.48
N ASP A 68 16.58 -19.99 0.07
CA ASP A 68 16.59 -19.46 1.42
C ASP A 68 15.80 -18.12 1.48
N GLU A 69 15.29 -17.80 2.66
CA GLU A 69 14.60 -16.55 2.90
C GLU A 69 15.58 -15.37 2.91
N ILE A 70 15.18 -14.25 2.29
CA ILE A 70 16.01 -13.04 2.22
C ILE A 70 15.74 -12.20 3.47
N GLU A 71 16.75 -12.06 4.32
CA GLU A 71 16.69 -11.13 5.45
C GLU A 71 16.55 -9.69 4.94
N THR A 72 15.45 -9.03 5.30
CA THR A 72 15.15 -7.65 4.92
C THR A 72 15.01 -6.79 6.18
N GLN A 73 15.62 -5.61 6.18
CA GLN A 73 15.46 -4.62 7.24
C GLN A 73 15.01 -3.29 6.66
N GLU A 74 13.93 -2.74 7.21
CA GLU A 74 13.44 -1.42 6.86
C GLU A 74 14.18 -0.34 7.66
N LYS A 75 14.64 0.69 6.95
CA LYS A 75 15.28 1.87 7.55
C LYS A 75 14.71 3.13 6.91
N TRP A 76 14.38 4.11 7.73
CA TRP A 76 13.97 5.44 7.28
C TRP A 76 15.17 6.39 7.26
N THR A 77 15.14 7.38 6.37
CA THR A 77 16.15 8.45 6.27
C THR A 77 15.46 9.80 6.07
N GLN A 78 16.08 10.90 6.50
CA GLN A 78 15.58 12.26 6.29
C GLN A 78 16.60 13.11 5.52
N HIS A 79 16.15 13.88 4.54
CA HIS A 79 16.96 14.92 3.90
C HIS A 79 16.13 16.20 3.66
N PRO A 80 16.57 17.38 4.11
CA PRO A 80 17.74 17.61 4.97
C PRO A 80 17.49 17.10 6.41
N GLY A 81 18.57 16.77 7.11
CA GLY A 81 18.48 16.34 8.51
C GLY A 81 18.26 17.50 9.47
N GLU A 82 17.19 17.47 10.25
CA GLU A 82 16.91 18.51 11.26
C GLU A 82 17.55 18.21 12.62
N THR A 83 17.77 16.93 12.93
CA THR A 83 18.37 16.49 14.20
C THR A 83 19.55 15.56 13.96
N ALA A 84 20.32 15.27 15.00
CA ALA A 84 21.49 14.41 14.89
C ALA A 84 21.16 12.94 14.53
N LEU A 85 19.88 12.54 14.64
CA LEU A 85 19.41 11.26 14.13
C LEU A 85 18.77 11.48 12.76
N VAL A 86 19.53 11.19 11.71
CA VAL A 86 19.12 11.43 10.32
C VAL A 86 18.66 10.16 9.59
N SER A 87 18.84 9.01 10.24
CA SER A 87 18.41 7.69 9.79
C SER A 87 18.01 6.84 10.98
N GLY A 88 16.97 6.02 10.84
CA GLY A 88 16.52 5.11 11.89
C GLY A 88 16.00 3.78 11.34
N GLY A 89 15.84 2.81 12.24
CA GLY A 89 15.37 1.45 12.00
C GLY A 89 15.20 0.74 13.36
N PRO A 90 14.80 -0.55 13.39
CA PRO A 90 14.66 -1.31 14.63
C PRO A 90 15.96 -1.25 15.43
N LYS A 91 15.94 -0.51 16.55
CA LYS A 91 17.14 -0.28 17.36
C LYS A 91 17.34 -1.48 18.26
N SER A 92 18.54 -2.03 18.23
CA SER A 92 18.97 -2.83 19.35
C SER A 92 19.20 -1.92 20.56
N SER A 93 18.80 -2.38 21.75
CA SER A 93 18.66 -1.60 22.99
C SER A 93 19.92 -0.84 23.45
N TYR A 94 21.07 -1.04 22.80
CA TYR A 94 22.38 -0.55 23.22
C TYR A 94 22.86 0.76 22.55
N ASP A 95 22.23 1.25 21.48
CA ASP A 95 22.72 2.44 20.75
C ASP A 95 21.80 3.67 20.89
N VAL A 96 21.56 4.08 22.15
CA VAL A 96 21.18 5.47 22.44
C VAL A 96 22.45 6.20 22.84
N THR A 97 23.21 6.66 21.84
CA THR A 97 24.18 7.73 22.09
C THR A 97 23.38 8.98 22.44
N THR A 98 23.24 9.24 23.74
CA THR A 98 22.71 10.51 24.26
C THR A 98 23.66 11.61 23.81
N ILE A 99 23.35 12.26 22.69
CA ILE A 99 24.13 13.38 22.18
C ILE A 99 23.90 14.54 23.12
N THR A 100 24.82 14.74 24.06
CA THR A 100 24.83 15.91 24.92
C THR A 100 25.26 17.10 24.06
N PRO A 101 24.41 18.14 23.91
CA PRO A 101 24.80 19.29 23.11
C PRO A 101 25.97 19.99 23.82
N LYS A 102 27.05 20.22 23.07
CA LYS A 102 28.18 21.03 23.56
C LYS A 102 27.74 22.49 23.61
N ILE A 103 27.45 22.99 24.82
CA ILE A 103 27.03 24.38 25.02
C ILE A 103 28.25 25.27 25.21
N ASP A 104 28.40 26.28 24.34
CA ASP A 104 29.33 27.38 24.51
C ASP A 104 28.65 28.51 25.29
N SER A 105 29.05 28.67 26.56
CA SER A 105 28.41 29.61 27.49
C SER A 105 28.59 31.07 27.09
N GLN A 106 29.72 31.45 26.50
CA GLN A 106 29.97 32.83 26.09
C GLN A 106 29.12 33.20 24.88
N ARG A 107 29.09 32.31 23.88
CA ARG A 107 28.24 32.50 22.69
C ARG A 107 26.76 32.54 23.06
N LEU A 108 26.33 31.67 23.96
CA LEU A 108 24.96 31.65 24.47
C LEU A 108 24.61 32.95 25.21
N ALA A 109 25.48 33.43 26.10
CA ALA A 109 25.23 34.67 26.85
C ALA A 109 25.09 35.89 25.92
N ASN A 110 25.93 35.98 24.89
CA ASN A 110 25.84 37.04 23.89
C ASN A 110 24.53 36.95 23.10
N PHE A 111 24.14 35.74 22.67
CA PHE A 111 22.87 35.51 21.99
C PHE A 111 21.68 35.93 22.86
N LEU A 112 21.64 35.50 24.12
CA LEU A 112 20.56 35.84 25.04
C LEU A 112 20.47 37.35 25.26
N ARG A 113 21.61 38.05 25.42
CA ARG A 113 21.63 39.51 25.55
C ARG A 113 21.02 40.20 24.32
N SER A 114 21.40 39.77 23.11
CA SER A 114 20.85 40.32 21.87
C SER A 114 19.35 39.99 21.71
N ALA A 115 18.94 38.76 22.05
CA ALA A 115 17.54 38.35 21.97
C ALA A 115 16.65 39.12 22.97
N CYS A 116 17.14 39.37 24.19
CA CYS A 116 16.43 40.16 25.19
C CYS A 116 16.13 41.58 24.71
N GLN A 117 17.06 42.24 24.02
CA GLN A 117 16.84 43.58 23.45
C GLN A 117 15.69 43.57 22.43
N VAL A 118 15.64 42.56 21.55
CA VAL A 118 14.55 42.42 20.57
C VAL A 118 13.22 42.18 21.27
N ILE A 119 13.20 41.31 22.28
CA ILE A 119 11.99 41.02 23.06
C ILE A 119 11.49 42.27 23.79
N GLU A 120 12.39 43.06 24.36
CA GLU A 120 12.06 44.32 25.04
C GLU A 120 11.38 45.31 24.10
N VAL A 121 11.93 45.49 22.89
CA VAL A 121 11.33 46.35 21.86
C VAL A 121 9.95 45.84 21.44
N LEU A 122 9.79 44.53 21.19
CA LEU A 122 8.50 43.95 20.83
C LEU A 122 7.43 44.13 21.93
N LEU A 123 7.84 44.05 23.21
CA LEU A 123 6.95 44.28 24.34
C LEU A 123 6.57 45.76 24.49
N GLU A 124 7.47 46.69 24.17
CA GLU A 124 7.16 48.12 24.15
C GLU A 124 6.18 48.45 23.01
N GLU A 125 6.44 47.93 21.80
CA GLU A 125 5.56 48.09 20.64
C GLU A 125 4.14 47.56 20.91
N ASP A 126 4.01 46.35 21.47
CA ASP A 126 2.70 45.76 21.81
C ASP A 126 1.95 46.57 22.88
N GLN A 127 2.67 47.13 23.86
CA GLN A 127 2.09 48.02 24.86
C GLN A 127 1.54 49.30 24.21
N VAL A 128 2.32 49.94 23.33
CA VAL A 128 1.89 51.15 22.61
C VAL A 128 0.68 50.85 21.71
N ALA A 129 0.69 49.72 21.01
CA ALA A 129 -0.43 49.28 20.16
C ALA A 129 -1.71 48.98 20.97
N THR A 130 -1.57 48.48 22.20
CA THR A 130 -2.70 48.06 23.05
C THR A 130 -3.25 49.18 23.96
N GLN A 131 -2.47 50.23 24.23
CA GLN A 131 -2.87 51.44 24.97
C GLN A 131 -4.24 52.03 24.56
N PRO A 132 -4.54 52.29 23.26
CA PRO A 132 -5.84 52.86 22.87
C PRO A 132 -7.02 51.95 23.22
N ARG A 133 -6.85 50.62 23.16
CA ARG A 133 -7.89 49.64 23.52
C ARG A 133 -8.13 49.57 25.03
N ARG A 134 -7.08 49.71 25.85
CA ARG A 134 -7.21 49.76 27.32
C ARG A 134 -7.93 51.03 27.79
N ASN A 135 -7.63 52.18 27.16
CA ASN A 135 -8.25 53.47 27.48
C ASN A 135 -9.75 53.54 27.10
N LEU A 136 -10.18 52.78 26.08
CA LEU A 136 -11.58 52.63 25.71
C LEU A 136 -12.38 51.76 26.70
N ARG A 137 -11.73 50.80 27.37
CA ARG A 137 -12.37 49.88 28.32
C ARG A 137 -12.47 50.45 29.74
N SER A 138 -11.67 51.46 30.08
CA SER A 138 -11.67 52.11 31.39
C SER A 138 -12.62 53.32 31.51
N ARG A 139 -13.27 53.74 30.42
CA ARG A 139 -14.37 54.73 30.50
C ARG A 139 -15.65 54.01 30.97
N PRO A 140 -16.26 54.40 32.11
CA PRO A 140 -17.57 53.89 32.46
C PRO A 140 -18.57 54.36 31.40
N SER A 141 -19.40 53.45 30.91
CA SER A 141 -20.60 53.80 30.15
C SER A 141 -21.47 54.70 31.03
N SER A 142 -21.70 55.92 30.58
CA SER A 142 -22.65 56.85 31.20
C SER A 142 -24.06 56.26 31.24
#